data_AF-A0AAU6M197-F1
#
_entry.id   AF-A0AAU6M197-F1
#
_cell.length_a   1.000
_cell.length_b   1.000
_cell.length_c   1.000
_cell.angle_alpha   90.00
_cell.angle_beta   90.00
_cell.angle_gamma   90.00
#
_symmetry.space_group_name_H-M   'P 1'
#
loop_
_entity.id
_entity.type
_entity.pdbx_description
1 polymer ?
#
loop_
_entity_poly.entity_id
_entity_poly.type
_entity_poly.pdbx_seq_one_letter_code
_entity_poly.pdbx_strand_id
1 'polypeptide(L)'
;MNTPPPAHLRLTTVDTRDTVRIELHGDLDFDNAGVLLQEVTTQLSARPGLKDLHLHCGGLGSVDSTGLSTLLMIVRRTSAAGVRLHLDDRTAGLDRLLAITGTLDYLTAPLSNGIAKPSVSEENVGAARPTGPDGTT
;
A
#
# COMPACT_ATOMS: atom_id res chain seq x y z
N MET A 1 -5.68 33.08 3.23
CA MET A 1 -5.00 32.00 2.50
C MET A 1 -6.02 31.45 1.51
N ASN A 2 -5.79 31.64 0.21
CA ASN A 2 -6.71 31.21 -0.83
C ASN A 2 -6.44 29.72 -1.10
N THR A 3 -7.07 28.83 -0.31
CA THR A 3 -7.03 27.40 -0.61
C THR A 3 -7.79 27.22 -1.93
N PRO A 4 -7.14 26.76 -3.03
CA PRO A 4 -7.89 26.40 -4.23
C PRO A 4 -8.94 25.35 -3.85
N PRO A 5 -10.13 25.35 -4.49
CA PRO A 5 -11.11 24.29 -4.23
C PRO A 5 -10.42 22.93 -4.43
N PRO A 6 -10.59 21.97 -3.50
CA PRO A 6 -9.95 20.66 -3.62
C PRO A 6 -10.31 20.09 -4.99
N ALA A 7 -9.32 19.67 -5.77
CA ALA A 7 -9.59 19.08 -7.07
C ALA A 7 -10.30 17.75 -6.80
N HIS A 8 -11.63 17.74 -6.98
CA HIS A 8 -12.47 16.59 -6.71
C HIS A 8 -11.88 15.35 -7.39
N LEU A 9 -11.54 14.33 -6.60
CA LEU A 9 -11.06 13.06 -7.12
C LEU A 9 -12.14 12.45 -8.02
N ARG A 10 -11.77 12.25 -9.29
CA ARG A 10 -12.56 11.53 -10.29
C ARG A 10 -11.96 10.15 -10.47
N LEU A 11 -12.85 9.16 -10.42
CA LEU A 11 -12.51 7.76 -10.64
C LEU A 11 -13.17 7.30 -11.94
N THR A 12 -12.36 6.80 -12.86
CA THR A 12 -12.87 6.12 -14.06
C THR A 12 -12.55 4.65 -13.94
N THR A 13 -13.57 3.84 -13.65
CA THR A 13 -13.41 2.38 -13.59
C THR A 13 -13.67 1.78 -14.97
N VAL A 14 -12.69 1.05 -15.49
CA VAL A 14 -12.79 0.25 -16.70
C VAL A 14 -12.52 -1.20 -16.32
N ASP A 15 -13.52 -2.05 -16.45
CA ASP A 15 -13.39 -3.46 -16.15
C ASP A 15 -13.28 -4.35 -17.38
N THR A 16 -12.56 -5.44 -17.19
CA THR A 16 -12.51 -6.56 -18.11
C THR A 16 -12.92 -7.85 -17.38
N ARG A 17 -12.74 -9.02 -18.01
CA ARG A 17 -13.15 -10.31 -17.43
C ARG A 17 -12.43 -10.63 -16.11
N ASP A 18 -11.13 -10.38 -16.05
CA ASP A 18 -10.27 -10.76 -14.94
C ASP A 18 -9.39 -9.62 -14.42
N THR A 19 -9.54 -8.41 -14.99
CA THR A 19 -8.83 -7.21 -14.55
C THR A 19 -9.77 -6.03 -14.33
N VAL A 20 -9.41 -5.17 -13.38
CA VAL A 20 -10.06 -3.88 -13.13
C VAL A 20 -9.02 -2.79 -13.25
N ARG A 21 -9.35 -1.73 -13.98
CA ARG A 21 -8.52 -0.55 -14.14
C ARG A 21 -9.26 0.65 -13.56
N ILE A 22 -8.65 1.36 -12.63
CA ILE A 22 -9.21 2.57 -12.02
C ILE A 22 -8.26 3.73 -12.32
N GLU A 23 -8.72 4.67 -13.13
CA GLU A 23 -7.98 5.89 -13.42
C GLU A 23 -8.28 6.94 -12.35
N LEU A 24 -7.22 7.48 -11.73
CA LEU A 24 -7.30 8.48 -10.69
C LEU A 24 -6.98 9.85 -11.27
N HIS A 25 -7.92 10.78 -11.15
CA HIS A 25 -7.75 12.17 -11.59
C HIS A 25 -8.10 13.14 -10.48
N GLY A 26 -7.16 13.98 -10.07
CA GLY A 26 -7.32 14.94 -8.97
C GLY A 26 -6.40 14.64 -7.79
N ASP A 27 -6.73 15.17 -6.63
CA ASP A 27 -5.92 15.01 -5.41
C ASP A 27 -6.39 13.81 -4.59
N LEU A 28 -5.47 13.13 -3.89
CA LEU A 28 -5.79 12.07 -2.93
C LEU A 28 -5.53 12.57 -1.51
N ASP A 29 -6.59 13.04 -0.87
CA ASP A 29 -6.58 13.65 0.46
C ASP A 29 -7.58 12.96 1.40
N PHE A 30 -7.65 13.41 2.65
CA PHE A 30 -8.60 12.90 3.63
C PHE A 30 -10.07 12.88 3.14
N ASP A 31 -10.50 13.89 2.39
CA ASP A 31 -11.91 14.03 1.99
C ASP A 31 -12.29 13.01 0.92
N ASN A 32 -11.35 12.59 0.08
CA ASN A 32 -11.63 11.74 -1.08
C ASN A 32 -10.98 10.36 -1.03
N ALA A 33 -10.04 10.10 -0.12
CA ALA A 33 -9.42 8.79 0.04
C ALA A 33 -10.45 7.70 0.39
N GLY A 34 -11.50 8.05 1.15
CA GLY A 34 -12.61 7.14 1.44
C GLY A 34 -13.35 6.67 0.18
N VAL A 35 -13.48 7.52 -0.83
CA VAL A 35 -14.16 7.20 -2.10
C VAL A 35 -13.39 6.14 -2.86
N LEU A 36 -12.06 6.29 -2.97
CA LEU A 36 -11.20 5.31 -3.61
C LEU A 36 -11.25 3.94 -2.92
N LEU A 37 -11.20 3.93 -1.58
CA LEU A 37 -11.25 2.69 -0.81
C LEU A 37 -12.59 1.94 -0.99
N GLN A 38 -13.69 2.68 -1.03
CA GLN A 38 -15.03 2.11 -1.25
C GLN A 38 -15.16 1.53 -2.65
N GLU A 39 -14.70 2.24 -3.68
CA GLU A 39 -14.71 1.76 -5.06
C GLU A 39 -13.93 0.45 -5.19
N VAL A 40 -12.69 0.41 -4.71
CA VAL A 40 -11.87 -0.81 -4.75
C VAL A 40 -12.54 -1.97 -4.01
N THR A 41 -13.07 -1.72 -2.81
CA THR A 41 -13.75 -2.76 -2.03
C THR A 41 -14.99 -3.29 -2.74
N THR A 42 -15.71 -2.42 -3.43
CA THR A 42 -16.90 -2.77 -4.22
C THR A 42 -16.51 -3.65 -5.40
N GLN A 43 -15.45 -3.29 -6.15
CA GLN A 43 -14.95 -4.10 -7.27
C GLN A 43 -14.46 -5.48 -6.82
N LEU A 44 -13.74 -5.56 -5.69
CA LEU A 44 -13.29 -6.83 -5.12
C LEU A 44 -14.47 -7.73 -4.71
N SER A 45 -15.51 -7.14 -4.12
CA SER A 45 -16.67 -7.90 -3.65
C SER A 45 -17.59 -8.33 -4.81
N ALA A 46 -17.70 -7.50 -5.85
CA ALA A 46 -18.50 -7.80 -7.04
C ALA A 46 -17.85 -8.86 -7.94
N ARG A 47 -16.51 -9.04 -7.85
CA ARG A 47 -15.74 -9.93 -8.74
C ARG A 47 -14.86 -10.90 -7.97
N PRO A 48 -15.39 -12.05 -7.51
CA PRO A 48 -14.60 -13.07 -6.83
C PRO A 48 -13.54 -13.74 -7.72
N GLY A 49 -13.58 -13.55 -9.04
CA GLY A 49 -12.58 -14.05 -9.99
C GLY A 49 -11.54 -13.02 -10.45
N LEU A 50 -11.52 -11.83 -9.84
CA LEU A 50 -10.57 -10.77 -10.19
C LEU A 50 -9.13 -11.25 -9.92
N LYS A 51 -8.21 -10.99 -10.85
CA LYS A 51 -6.79 -11.35 -10.69
C LYS A 51 -5.90 -10.14 -10.51
N ASP A 52 -6.16 -9.08 -11.28
CA ASP A 52 -5.33 -7.89 -11.32
C ASP A 52 -6.18 -6.62 -11.19
N LEU A 53 -5.76 -5.73 -10.31
CA LEU A 53 -6.33 -4.40 -10.11
C LEU A 53 -5.25 -3.37 -10.42
N HIS A 54 -5.50 -2.55 -11.42
CA HIS A 54 -4.61 -1.51 -11.92
C HIS A 54 -5.11 -0.14 -11.46
N LEU A 55 -4.30 0.58 -10.70
CA LEU A 55 -4.54 1.97 -10.35
C LEU A 55 -3.66 2.85 -11.24
N HIS A 56 -4.28 3.60 -12.16
CA HIS A 56 -3.56 4.58 -12.97
C HIS A 56 -3.46 5.89 -12.22
N CYS A 57 -2.25 6.20 -11.76
CA CYS A 57 -1.92 7.40 -11.02
C CYS A 57 -1.51 8.58 -11.91
N GLY A 58 -1.61 8.45 -13.25
CA GLY A 58 -1.13 9.49 -14.18
C GLY A 58 -1.87 10.82 -14.10
N GLY A 59 -3.13 10.80 -13.63
CA GLY A 59 -3.93 11.99 -13.36
C GLY A 59 -3.88 12.45 -11.89
N LEU A 60 -3.08 11.80 -11.05
CA LEU A 60 -3.00 12.08 -9.63
C LEU A 60 -2.15 13.32 -9.36
N GLY A 61 -2.73 14.29 -8.67
CA GLY A 61 -2.09 15.51 -8.23
C GLY A 61 -1.30 15.29 -6.95
N SER A 62 -1.79 15.90 -5.87
CA SER A 62 -1.19 15.80 -4.53
C SER A 62 -1.71 14.58 -3.78
N VAL A 63 -0.85 14.01 -2.91
CA VAL A 63 -1.20 12.89 -2.03
C VAL A 63 -0.76 13.25 -0.62
N ASP A 64 -1.68 13.23 0.34
CA ASP A 64 -1.38 13.46 1.76
C ASP A 64 -1.09 12.14 2.51
N SER A 65 -0.88 12.24 3.83
CA SER A 65 -0.66 11.07 4.68
C SER A 65 -1.87 10.12 4.75
N THR A 66 -3.09 10.65 4.59
CA THR A 66 -4.34 9.87 4.58
C THR A 66 -4.47 9.10 3.27
N GLY A 67 -4.17 9.76 2.15
CA GLY A 67 -4.12 9.15 0.82
C GLY A 67 -3.10 8.02 0.78
N LEU A 68 -1.90 8.24 1.32
CA LEU A 68 -0.88 7.19 1.43
C LEU A 68 -1.36 6.00 2.30
N SER A 69 -1.93 6.28 3.47
CA SER A 69 -2.47 5.24 4.35
C SER A 69 -3.58 4.43 3.66
N THR A 70 -4.37 5.09 2.82
CA THR A 70 -5.44 4.46 2.05
C THR A 70 -4.89 3.54 0.95
N LEU A 71 -3.85 3.96 0.23
CA LEU A 71 -3.17 3.09 -0.74
C LEU A 71 -2.62 1.83 -0.08
N LEU A 72 -2.01 1.95 1.10
CA LEU A 72 -1.54 0.79 1.88
C LEU A 72 -2.69 -0.10 2.35
N MET A 73 -3.84 0.46 2.73
CA MET A 73 -5.04 -0.32 3.05
C MET A 73 -5.57 -1.07 1.83
N ILE A 74 -5.52 -0.47 0.65
CA ILE A 74 -5.92 -1.09 -0.61
C ILE A 74 -5.03 -2.30 -0.91
N VAL A 75 -3.71 -2.18 -0.80
CA VAL A 75 -2.76 -3.31 -0.94
C VAL A 75 -3.15 -4.47 -0.04
N ARG A 76 -3.46 -4.19 1.24
CA ARG A 76 -3.83 -5.24 2.20
C ARG A 76 -5.13 -5.94 1.81
N ARG A 77 -6.12 -5.20 1.31
CA ARG A 77 -7.41 -5.75 0.88
C ARG A 77 -7.29 -6.58 -0.40
N THR A 78 -6.56 -6.10 -1.40
CA THR A 78 -6.32 -6.85 -2.64
C THR A 78 -5.52 -8.11 -2.34
N SER A 79 -4.48 -8.01 -1.52
CA SER A 79 -3.68 -9.17 -1.09
C SER A 79 -4.52 -10.21 -0.33
N ALA A 80 -5.41 -9.77 0.57
CA ALA A 80 -6.31 -10.66 1.29
C ALA A 80 -7.32 -11.37 0.36
N ALA A 81 -7.68 -10.72 -0.75
CA ALA A 81 -8.53 -11.29 -1.80
C ALA A 81 -7.74 -12.11 -2.85
N GLY A 82 -6.41 -12.21 -2.73
CA GLY A 82 -5.56 -12.87 -3.74
C GLY A 82 -5.42 -12.10 -5.05
N VAL A 83 -5.76 -10.81 -5.07
CA VAL A 83 -5.72 -9.91 -6.23
C VAL A 83 -4.41 -9.13 -6.24
N ARG A 84 -3.73 -9.09 -7.38
CA ARG A 84 -2.50 -8.30 -7.59
C ARG A 84 -2.86 -6.84 -7.78
N LEU A 85 -2.30 -5.97 -6.95
CA LEU A 85 -2.40 -4.53 -7.15
C LEU A 85 -1.22 -4.05 -8.02
N HIS A 86 -1.51 -3.27 -9.04
CA HIS A 86 -0.53 -2.58 -9.88
C HIS A 86 -0.76 -1.08 -9.78
N LEU A 87 0.32 -0.32 -9.62
CA LEU A 87 0.31 1.15 -9.67
C LEU A 87 0.96 1.57 -10.99
N ASP A 88 0.12 1.94 -11.93
CA ASP A 88 0.51 2.35 -13.28
C ASP A 88 0.58 3.88 -13.38
N ASP A 89 1.42 4.39 -14.30
CA ASP A 89 1.58 5.83 -14.56
C ASP A 89 1.83 6.68 -13.31
N ARG A 90 2.64 6.19 -12.36
CA ARG A 90 2.96 6.93 -11.13
C ARG A 90 3.63 8.26 -11.45
N THR A 91 3.11 9.33 -10.87
CA THR A 91 3.74 10.65 -10.99
C THR A 91 5.03 10.70 -10.18
N ALA A 92 5.97 11.56 -10.59
CA ALA A 92 7.21 11.78 -9.84
C ALA A 92 6.96 12.25 -8.40
N GLY A 93 5.83 12.95 -8.15
CA GLY A 93 5.42 13.37 -6.82
C GLY A 93 5.05 12.17 -5.93
N LEU A 94 4.24 11.25 -6.47
CA LEU A 94 3.90 10.00 -5.78
C LEU A 94 5.14 9.15 -5.53
N ASP A 95 5.98 8.93 -6.54
CA ASP A 95 7.20 8.14 -6.38
C ASP A 95 8.14 8.71 -5.32
N ARG A 96 8.30 10.04 -5.30
CA ARG A 96 9.09 10.71 -4.26
C ARG A 96 8.48 10.53 -2.88
N LEU A 97 7.15 10.64 -2.74
CA LEU A 97 6.46 10.43 -1.47
C LEU A 97 6.66 8.98 -0.96
N LEU A 98 6.50 7.99 -1.84
CA LEU A 98 6.69 6.58 -1.52
C LEU A 98 8.14 6.27 -1.12
N ALA A 99 9.11 6.87 -1.82
CA ALA A 99 10.52 6.72 -1.52
C ALA A 99 10.90 7.34 -0.17
N ILE A 100 10.43 8.58 0.11
CA ILE A 100 10.71 9.26 1.38
C ILE A 100 10.09 8.52 2.57
N THR A 101 8.90 7.96 2.38
CA THR A 101 8.19 7.23 3.44
C THR A 101 8.61 5.77 3.56
N GLY A 102 9.47 5.26 2.67
CA GLY A 102 9.88 3.84 2.64
C GLY A 102 8.72 2.88 2.35
N THR A 103 7.64 3.37 1.74
CA THR A 103 6.43 2.59 1.46
C THR A 103 6.39 2.02 0.04
N LEU A 104 7.33 2.44 -0.81
CA LEU A 104 7.46 2.00 -2.20
C LEU A 104 7.45 0.46 -2.30
N ASP A 105 8.32 -0.21 -1.55
CA ASP A 105 8.45 -1.66 -1.60
C ASP A 105 7.17 -2.37 -1.15
N TYR A 106 6.39 -1.79 -0.23
CA TYR A 106 5.12 -2.39 0.21
C TYR A 106 4.03 -2.29 -0.85
N LEU A 107 4.12 -1.29 -1.74
CA LEU A 107 3.14 -1.04 -2.79
C LEU A 107 3.52 -1.72 -4.12
N THR A 108 4.82 -1.95 -4.35
CA THR A 108 5.33 -2.57 -5.57
C THR A 108 5.87 -3.98 -5.37
N ALA A 109 5.91 -4.50 -4.13
CA ALA A 109 6.30 -5.88 -3.90
C ALA A 109 5.35 -6.79 -4.67
N PRO A 110 5.88 -7.70 -5.51
CA PRO A 110 5.05 -8.76 -6.06
C PRO A 110 4.40 -9.48 -4.88
N LEU A 111 3.11 -9.83 -5.00
CA LEU A 111 2.42 -10.64 -4.00
C LEU A 111 3.30 -11.85 -3.67
N SER A 112 4.04 -11.77 -2.58
CA SER A 112 4.78 -12.91 -2.05
C SER A 112 3.71 -13.83 -1.50
N ASN A 113 3.23 -14.69 -2.39
CA ASN A 113 2.26 -15.72 -2.10
C ASN A 113 2.94 -16.77 -1.23
N GLY A 114 3.15 -16.46 0.06
CA GLY A 114 3.82 -17.35 0.99
C GLY A 114 4.48 -16.65 2.18
N ILE A 115 3.80 -16.72 3.33
CA ILE A 115 4.34 -16.75 4.69
C ILE A 115 5.24 -15.57 5.06
N ALA A 116 4.64 -14.60 5.77
CA ALA A 116 5.37 -13.68 6.61
C ALA A 116 6.37 -14.46 7.48
N LYS A 117 7.67 -14.31 7.20
CA LYS A 117 8.67 -14.45 8.26
C LYS A 117 8.63 -13.13 9.04
N PRO A 118 8.21 -13.13 10.31
CA PRO A 118 8.51 -11.98 11.15
C PRO A 118 10.04 -11.87 11.19
N SER A 119 10.58 -10.77 10.64
CA SER A 119 11.92 -10.33 11.02
C SER A 119 11.84 -9.89 12.46
N VAL A 120 11.92 -10.86 13.37
CA VAL A 120 12.34 -10.61 14.73
C VAL A 120 13.80 -10.22 14.62
N SER A 121 14.08 -8.93 14.79
CA SER A 121 15.38 -8.48 15.24
C SER A 121 15.61 -9.08 16.62
N GLU A 122 16.11 -10.32 16.67
CA GLU A 122 16.66 -10.91 17.88
C GLU A 122 17.97 -10.17 18.20
N GLU A 123 17.83 -9.05 18.89
CA GLU A 123 18.91 -8.42 19.62
C GLU A 123 19.32 -9.39 20.75
N ASN A 124 20.36 -10.15 20.42
CA ASN A 124 21.11 -11.05 21.27
C ASN A 124 21.70 -10.28 22.46
N VAL A 125 20.97 -10.20 23.58
CA VAL A 125 21.55 -9.86 24.89
C VAL A 125 21.84 -11.16 25.62
N GLY A 126 23.09 -11.60 25.47
CA GLY A 126 23.60 -12.84 26.00
C GLY A 126 23.40 -13.00 27.52
N ALA A 127 22.73 -14.08 27.89
CA ALA A 127 22.81 -14.66 29.22
C ALA A 127 23.95 -15.69 29.24
N ALA A 128 25.05 -15.36 29.91
CA ALA A 128 25.97 -16.38 30.45
C ALA A 128 26.81 -15.80 31.59
N ARG A 129 26.26 -15.92 32.80
CA ARG A 129 26.94 -15.83 34.09
C ARG A 129 28.08 -16.87 34.15
N PRO A 130 29.36 -16.49 34.36
CA PRO A 130 30.37 -17.48 34.73
C PRO A 130 30.21 -17.81 36.21
N THR A 131 30.04 -19.11 36.46
CA THR A 131 30.13 -19.80 37.74
C THR A 131 31.52 -19.63 38.38
N GLY A 132 31.56 -19.59 39.72
CA GLY A 132 32.75 -19.27 40.51
C GLY A 132 33.90 -20.28 40.40
N PRO A 133 35.09 -19.92 40.93
CA PRO A 133 36.22 -20.82 40.99
C PRO A 133 36.21 -21.63 42.30
N ASP A 134 36.24 -22.95 42.17
CA ASP A 134 36.69 -23.87 43.22
C ASP A 134 38.09 -24.37 42.87
N GLY A 135 39.03 -24.31 43.83
CA GLY A 135 40.08 -25.31 44.00
C GLY A 135 41.56 -24.94 43.75
N THR A 136 42.36 -25.18 44.81
CA THR A 136 43.78 -25.62 44.83
C THR A 136 44.88 -24.56 45.07
N THR A 137 45.28 -24.40 46.34
CA THR A 137 46.57 -24.89 46.91
C THR A 137 46.51 -24.90 48.42
#